data_AF-A9YYI0-F1
#
_entry.id   AF-A9YYI0-F1
#
_cell.length_a   1.000
_cell.length_b   1.000
_cell.length_c   1.000
_cell.angle_alpha   90.00
_cell.angle_beta   90.00
_cell.angle_gamma   90.00
#
_symmetry.space_group_name_H-M   'P 1'
#
loop_
_entity.id
_entity.type
_entity.pdbx_description
1 polymer ?
#
loop_
_entity_poly.entity_id
_entity_poly.type
_entity_poly.pdbx_seq_one_letter_code
_entity_poly.pdbx_strand_id
1 'polypeptide(L)' 'KGYEVLYMVDAIDEYCIGQLKEFEGKKRVSATKEGLKLDESEDEKKKKEELKEKFEGLCKVIKD' A
#
# COMPACT_ATOMS: atom_id res chain seq x y z
N LYS A 1 -10.40 -8.65 -1.26
CA LYS A 1 -9.12 -9.42 -1.32
C LYS A 1 -8.80 -10.22 -0.05
N GLY A 2 -9.62 -10.19 1.02
CA GLY A 2 -9.52 -11.14 2.14
C GLY A 2 -8.22 -11.12 2.94
N TYR A 3 -7.42 -10.05 2.85
CA TYR A 3 -6.18 -9.91 3.62
C TYR A 3 -6.48 -9.61 5.08
N GLU A 4 -5.75 -10.26 5.97
CA GLU A 4 -5.72 -9.91 7.40
C GLU A 4 -4.89 -8.64 7.59
N VAL A 5 -5.39 -7.75 8.45
CA VAL A 5 -4.74 -6.46 8.77
C VAL A 5 -4.54 -6.37 10.27
N LEU A 6 -3.29 -6.16 10.69
CA LEU A 6 -2.93 -6.00 12.09
C LEU A 6 -3.18 -4.55 12.53
N TYR A 7 -3.94 -4.38 13.62
CA TYR A 7 -4.11 -3.09 14.28
C TYR A 7 -3.03 -2.90 15.33
N MET A 8 -2.17 -1.93 15.07
CA MET A 8 -1.13 -1.45 15.97
C MET A 8 -1.60 -0.09 16.51
N VAL A 9 -2.10 -0.08 17.74
CA VAL A 9 -2.82 1.06 18.33
C VAL A 9 -1.97 1.85 19.32
N ASP A 10 -0.84 1.28 19.75
CA ASP A 10 0.03 1.92 20.72
C ASP A 10 1.11 2.74 20.02
N ALA A 11 1.48 3.89 20.59
CA ALA A 11 2.51 4.76 20.02
C ALA A 11 3.88 4.06 19.86
N ILE A 12 4.17 3.06 20.70
CA ILE A 12 5.39 2.26 20.60
C ILE A 12 5.43 1.40 19.33
N ASP A 13 4.27 1.04 18.77
CA ASP A 13 4.18 0.16 17.62
C ASP A 13 4.79 0.77 16.37
N GLU A 14 4.69 2.09 16.18
CA GLU A 14 5.34 2.80 15.07
C GLU A 14 6.87 2.63 15.11
N TYR A 15 7.45 2.61 16.31
CA TYR A 15 8.88 2.39 16.49
C TYR A 15 9.24 0.91 16.24
N CYS A 16 8.46 -0.01 16.83
CA CYS A 16 8.65 -1.45 16.68
C CYS A 16 8.56 -1.91 15.22
N ILE A 17 7.55 -1.44 14.47
CA ILE A 17 7.32 -1.83 13.07
C ILE A 17 8.42 -1.31 12.14
N GLY A 18 9.08 -0.21 12.49
CA GLY A 18 10.21 0.31 11.72
C GLY A 18 11.43 -0.61 11.75
N GLN A 19 11.65 -1.29 12.88
CA GLN A 19 12.76 -2.23 13.04
C GLN A 19 12.40 -3.65 12.55
N LEU A 20 11.15 -4.06 12.73
CA LEU A 20 10.67 -5.40 12.41
C LEU A 20 10.24 -5.51 10.94
N LYS A 21 11.22 -5.59 10.05
CA LYS A 21 11.02 -5.63 8.58
C LYS A 21 10.45 -6.96 8.07
N GLU A 22 10.82 -8.06 8.71
CA GLU A 22 10.41 -9.41 8.35
C GLU A 22 10.04 -10.20 9.61
N PHE A 23 9.00 -11.02 9.51
CA PHE A 23 8.59 -11.93 10.57
C PHE A 23 8.20 -13.26 9.95
N GLU A 24 8.83 -14.35 10.40
CA GLU A 24 8.62 -15.70 9.85
C GLU A 24 8.78 -15.76 8.31
N GLY A 25 9.75 -15.02 7.78
CA GLY A 25 10.02 -14.94 6.33
C GLY A 25 8.96 -14.16 5.53
N LYS A 26 7.92 -13.62 6.18
CA LYS A 26 6.93 -12.73 5.56
C LYS A 26 7.39 -11.29 5.68
N LYS A 27 7.53 -10.62 4.54
CA LYS A 27 7.73 -9.17 4.47
C LYS A 27 6.44 -8.47 4.85
N ARG A 28 6.54 -7.49 5.75
CA ARG A 28 5.40 -6.67 6.14
C ARG A 28 5.25 -5.51 5.18
N VAL A 29 4.01 -5.14 4.90
CA VAL A 29 3.65 -3.93 4.16
C VAL A 29 2.77 -3.06 5.03
N SER A 30 3.00 -1.75 5.04
CA SER A 30 2.14 -0.82 5.78
C SER A 30 1.01 -0.36 4.86
N ALA A 31 -0.22 -0.41 5.36
CA ALA A 31 -1.39 0.09 4.64
C ALA A 31 -1.41 1.63 4.50
N THR A 32 -0.67 2.34 5.36
CA THR A 32 -0.63 3.82 5.39
C THR A 32 0.59 4.41 4.69
N LYS A 33 1.57 3.58 4.31
CA LYS A 33 2.76 4.03 3.58
C LYS A 33 2.55 3.86 2.08
N GLU A 34 3.23 4.70 1.30
CA GLU A 34 3.25 4.56 -0.15
C GLU A 34 3.84 3.22 -0.58
N GLY A 35 3.47 2.78 -1.80
CA GLY A 35 4.01 1.55 -2.37
C GLY A 35 3.44 0.26 -1.80
N LEU A 36 2.26 0.30 -1.17
CA LEU A 36 1.48 -0.89 -0.83
C LEU A 36 1.23 -1.72 -2.10
N LYS A 37 1.94 -2.85 -2.20
CA LYS A 37 1.75 -3.84 -3.26
C LYS A 37 1.00 -5.02 -2.68
N LEU A 38 -0.17 -5.27 -3.23
CA LEU A 38 -0.95 -6.47 -3.00
C LEU A 38 -0.90 -7.30 -4.28
N ASP A 39 -1.19 -8.60 -4.18
CA ASP A 39 -1.32 -9.42 -5.37
C ASP A 39 -2.53 -8.93 -6.18
N GLU A 40 -2.27 -8.50 -7.41
CA GLU A 40 -3.25 -8.01 -8.37
C GLU A 40 -3.24 -8.94 -9.59
N SER A 41 -4.42 -9.30 -10.08
CA SER A 41 -4.53 -10.04 -11.34
C SER A 41 -4.11 -9.16 -12.52
N GLU A 42 -3.76 -9.76 -13.65
CA GLU A 42 -3.40 -9.02 -14.87
C GLU A 42 -4.52 -8.07 -15.33
N ASP A 43 -5.79 -8.45 -15.16
CA ASP A 43 -6.93 -7.58 -15.46
C ASP A 43 -7.06 -6.40 -14.50
N GLU A 44 -6.79 -6.59 -13.21
CA GLU A 44 -6.77 -5.51 -12.22
C GLU A 44 -5.63 -4.53 -12.50
N LYS A 45 -4.46 -5.02 -12.88
CA LYS A 45 -3.31 -4.18 -13.26
C LYS A 45 -3.65 -3.30 -14.48
N LYS A 46 -4.20 -3.89 -15.54
CA LYS A 46 -4.61 -3.12 -16.74
C LYS A 46 -5.62 -2.03 -16.41
N LYS A 47 -6.68 -2.36 -15.66
CA LYS A 47 -7.68 -1.37 -15.22
C LYS A 47 -7.05 -0.24 -14.40
N LYS A 48 -6.07 -0.55 -13.55
CA LYS A 48 -5.35 0.43 -12.73
C LYS A 48 -4.49 1.35 -13.59
N GLU A 49 -3.83 0.84 -14.63
CA GLU A 49 -3.07 1.65 -15.59
C GLU A 49 -3.98 2.58 -16.40
N GLU A 50 -5.10 2.07 -16.93
CA GLU A 50 -6.11 2.88 -17.64
C GLU A 50 -6.67 4.01 -16.75
N LEU A 51 -7.00 3.69 -15.50
CA LEU A 51 -7.47 4.70 -14.53
C LEU A 51 -6.37 5.71 -14.21
N LYS A 52 -5.12 5.26 -14.06
CA LYS A 52 -3.98 6.16 -13.80
C LYS A 52 -3.79 7.17 -14.92
N GLU A 53 -3.86 6.75 -16.18
CA GLU A 53 -3.80 7.65 -17.34
C GLU A 53 -4.99 8.62 -17.35
N LYS A 54 -6.21 8.11 -17.12
CA LYS A 54 -7.42 8.93 -17.11
C LYS A 54 -7.41 10.02 -16.04
N PHE A 55 -6.81 9.75 -14.87
CA PHE A 55 -6.78 10.68 -13.74
C PHE A 55 -5.48 11.49 -13.62
N GLU A 56 -4.49 11.28 -14.49
CA GLU A 56 -3.20 11.98 -14.42
C GLU A 56 -3.36 13.50 -14.48
N GLY A 57 -4.25 14.01 -15.34
CA GLY A 57 -4.55 15.43 -15.45
C GLY A 57 -5.12 16.03 -14.16
N LEU A 58 -6.02 15.32 -13.48
CA LEU A 58 -6.59 15.75 -12.21
C LEU A 58 -5.53 15.75 -11.09
N CYS A 59 -4.70 14.71 -11.02
CA CYS A 59 -3.63 14.61 -10.04
C CYS A 59 -2.60 15.75 -10.19
N LYS A 60 -2.33 16.21 -11.42
CA LYS A 60 -1.48 17.38 -11.68
C LYS A 60 -2.11 18.67 -11.13
N VAL A 61 -3.38 18.93 -11.44
CA VAL A 61 -4.10 20.12 -10.97
C VAL A 61 -4.20 20.20 -9.44
N ILE A 62 -4.36 19.08 -8.74
CA ILE A 62 -4.41 19.04 -7.26
C ILE A 62 -3.03 19.28 -6.64
N LYS A 63 -1.97 18.90 -7.36
CA LYS A 63 -0.60 19.02 -6.88
C LYS A 63 -0.06 20.45 -6.99
N ASP A 64 -0.49 21.18 -8.03
CA ASP A 64 -0.18 22.59 -8.26
C ASP A 64 -0.94 23.51 -7.29
#